data_AF-A0A090QT81-F1
#
_entry.id   AF-A0A090QT81-F1
#
_cell.length_a   1.000
_cell.length_b   1.000
_cell.length_c   1.000
_cell.angle_alpha   90.00
_cell.angle_beta   90.00
_cell.angle_gamma   90.00
#
_symmetry.space_group_name_H-M   'P 1'
#
loop_
_entity.id
_entity.type
_entity.pdbx_description
1 polymer ?
#
loop_
_entity_poly.entity_id
_entity_poly.type
_entity_poly.pdbx_seq_one_letter_code
_entity_poly.pdbx_strand_id
1 'polypeptide(L)' 'MPQICRSALVPFSAKQMFELVNDVESYPAFLPGCSGSKIIESSAMHMMASVDVSKAGIKKRS' A
#
# COMPACT_ATOMS: atom_id res chain seq x y z
N MET A 1 16.17 12.18 -7.73
CA MET A 1 15.16 11.10 -7.76
C MET A 1 13.92 11.65 -8.43
N PRO A 2 13.31 10.95 -9.41
CA PRO A 2 12.07 11.43 -10.01
C PRO A 2 10.94 11.40 -8.96
N GLN A 3 10.15 12.48 -8.90
CA GLN A 3 8.98 12.59 -8.03
C GLN A 3 7.73 12.58 -8.90
N ILE A 4 6.76 11.75 -8.54
CA ILE A 4 5.46 11.70 -9.22
C ILE A 4 4.39 11.98 -8.18
N CYS A 5 3.57 13.00 -8.44
CA CYS A 5 2.39 13.31 -7.64
C CYS A 5 1.14 13.13 -8.53
N ARG A 6 0.13 12.45 -7.98
CA ARG A 6 -1.17 12.23 -8.60
C ARG A 6 -2.25 12.47 -7.55
N SER A 7 -3.34 13.11 -7.95
CA SER A 7 -4.49 13.40 -7.11
C SER A 7 -5.77 13.08 -7.88
N ALA A 8 -6.82 12.68 -7.17
CA ALA A 8 -8.13 12.41 -7.74
C ALA A 8 -9.22 12.80 -6.74
N LEU A 9 -10.39 13.22 -7.25
CA LEU A 9 -11.61 13.33 -6.46
C LEU A 9 -12.32 11.98 -6.49
N VAL A 10 -12.75 11.52 -5.32
CA VAL A 10 -13.41 10.22 -5.17
C VAL A 10 -14.71 10.38 -4.37
N PRO A 11 -15.74 9.58 -4.66
CA PRO A 11 -17.03 9.63 -3.95
C PRO A 11 -16.97 8.86 -2.62
N PHE A 12 -15.87 8.99 -1.87
CA PHE A 12 -15.65 8.33 -0.59
C PHE A 12 -15.22 9.34 0.45
N SER A 13 -15.61 9.09 1.70
CA SER A 13 -15.18 9.91 2.83
C SER A 13 -13.68 9.74 3.10
N ALA A 14 -13.09 10.74 3.77
CA ALA A 14 -11.70 10.67 4.22
C ALA A 14 -11.44 9.43 5.11
N LYS A 15 -12.41 9.05 5.94
CA LYS A 15 -12.31 7.86 6.80
C LYS A 15 -12.22 6.58 5.99
N GLN A 16 -13.08 6.40 4.98
CA GLN A 16 -13.04 5.22 4.11
C GLN A 16 -11.72 5.14 3.33
N MET A 17 -11.22 6.28 2.83
CA MET A 17 -9.93 6.31 2.15
C MET A 17 -8.77 6.00 3.08
N PHE A 18 -8.82 6.48 4.33
CA PHE A 18 -7.85 6.12 5.35
C PHE A 18 -7.88 4.63 5.67
N GLU A 19 -9.06 4.05 5.91
CA GLU A 19 -9.23 2.62 6.19
C GLU A 19 -8.72 1.76 5.03
N LEU A 20 -9.02 2.14 3.78
CA LEU A 20 -8.53 1.46 2.58
C LEU A 20 -7.00 1.45 2.51
N VAL A 21 -6.36 2.60 2.78
CA VAL A 21 -4.90 2.71 2.75
C VAL A 21 -4.26 2.01 3.95
N ASN A 22 -4.90 2.03 5.12
CA ASN A 22 -4.38 1.43 6.34
C ASN A 22 -4.50 -0.11 6.34
N ASP A 23 -5.34 -0.70 5.48
CA ASP A 23 -5.47 -2.15 5.30
C ASP A 23 -4.35 -2.74 4.41
N VAL A 24 -3.12 -2.70 4.94
CA VAL A 24 -1.91 -3.14 4.22
C VAL A 24 -1.90 -4.65 3.93
N GLU A 25 -2.52 -5.47 4.79
CA GLU A 25 -2.56 -6.93 4.60
C GLU A 25 -3.34 -7.34 3.35
N SER A 26 -4.37 -6.56 2.98
CA SER A 26 -5.18 -6.82 1.79
C SER A 26 -4.53 -6.36 0.48
N TYR A 27 -3.42 -5.61 0.51
CA TYR A 27 -2.78 -5.04 -0.67
C TYR A 27 -2.50 -6.05 -1.80
N PRO A 28 -2.06 -7.31 -1.56
CA PRO A 28 -1.84 -8.29 -2.63
C PRO A 28 -3.11 -8.63 -3.43
N ALA A 29 -4.30 -8.43 -2.84
CA ALA A 29 -5.56 -8.73 -3.50
C ALA A 29 -5.98 -7.66 -4.54
N PHE A 30 -5.48 -6.43 -4.42
CA PHE A 30 -5.98 -5.31 -5.24
C PHE A 30 -4.92 -4.35 -5.79
N LEU A 31 -3.70 -4.31 -5.25
CA LEU A 31 -2.64 -3.48 -5.80
C LEU A 31 -1.93 -4.21 -6.95
N PRO A 32 -1.98 -3.69 -8.19
CA PRO A 32 -1.28 -4.31 -9.31
C PRO A 32 0.22 -4.42 -9.05
N GLY A 33 0.76 -5.63 -9.21
CA GLY A 33 2.18 -5.91 -8.98
C GLY A 33 2.56 -6.13 -7.52
N CYS A 34 1.65 -5.99 -6.55
CA CYS A 34 1.88 -6.43 -5.18
C CYS A 34 1.78 -7.96 -5.11
N SER A 35 2.85 -8.62 -4.71
CA SER A 35 2.95 -10.08 -4.59
C SER A 35 2.88 -10.58 -3.15
N GLY A 36 2.89 -9.67 -2.18
CA GLY A 36 2.83 -9.96 -0.76
C GLY A 36 2.94 -8.67 0.06
N SER A 37 2.41 -8.70 1.27
CA SER A 37 2.58 -7.63 2.25
C SER A 37 2.74 -8.23 3.65
N LYS A 38 3.40 -7.49 4.54
CA LYS A 38 3.59 -7.91 5.92
C LYS A 38 3.69 -6.71 6.85
N ILE A 39 2.89 -6.69 7.90
CA ILE A 39 3.02 -5.72 9.00
C ILE A 39 4.23 -6.10 9.86
N ILE A 40 5.11 -5.14 10.11
CA ILE A 40 6.31 -5.29 10.95
C ILE A 40 6.04 -4.68 12.34
N GLU A 41 5.38 -3.52 12.38
CA GLU A 41 5.02 -2.82 13.61
C GLU A 41 3.70 -2.07 13.42
N SER A 42 2.85 -2.05 14.43
CA SER A 42 1.61 -1.28 14.42
C SER A 42 1.33 -0.71 15.81
N SER A 43 1.01 0.58 15.85
CA SER A 43 0.59 1.32 17.03
C SER A 43 -0.61 2.20 16.70
N ALA A 44 -1.15 2.89 17.71
CA ALA A 44 -2.24 3.84 17.52
C ALA A 44 -1.85 5.04 16.64
N MET A 45 -0.55 5.32 16.47
CA MET A 45 -0.05 6.50 15.76
C MET A 45 0.65 6.17 14.44
N HIS A 46 1.17 4.96 14.26
CA HIS A 46 1.87 4.58 13.04
C HIS A 46 1.80 3.08 12.75
N MET A 47 2.07 2.74 11.50
CA MET A 47 2.29 1.37 11.03
C MET A 47 3.56 1.33 10.19
N MET A 48 4.38 0.31 10.41
CA MET A 48 5.51 -0.05 9.56
C MET A 48 5.22 -1.41 8.92
N ALA A 49 5.30 -1.48 7.60
CA ALA A 49 5.02 -2.69 6.84
C ALA A 49 5.98 -2.80 5.64
N SER A 50 6.20 -4.02 5.17
CA SER A 50 6.92 -4.30 3.93
C SER A 50 5.94 -4.78 2.86
N VAL A 51 6.20 -4.39 1.61
CA VAL A 51 5.41 -4.75 0.44
C VAL A 51 6.33 -5.36 -0.62
N ASP A 52 6.04 -6.59 -1.01
CA ASP A 52 6.81 -7.31 -2.03
C ASP A 52 6.26 -6.93 -3.42
N VAL A 53 7.02 -6.16 -4.19
CA VAL A 53 6.62 -5.73 -5.54
C VAL A 53 7.24 -6.67 -6.57
N SER A 54 6.41 -7.10 -7.52
CA SER A 54 6.80 -7.89 -8.68
C SER A 54 6.46 -7.12 -9.96
N LYS A 55 7.46 -6.96 -10.84
CA LYS A 55 7.27 -6.36 -12.15
C LYS A 55 7.97 -7.25 -13.18
N ALA A 56 7.21 -7.80 -14.12
CA ALA A 56 7.74 -8.57 -15.25
C ALA A 56 8.82 -9.63 -14.87
N GLY A 57 8.60 -10.38 -13.79
CA GLY A 57 9.52 -11.44 -13.34
C GLY A 57 10.63 -11.03 -12.37
N ILE A 58 10.79 -9.74 -12.05
CA ILE A 58 11.79 -9.26 -11.06
C ILE A 58 11.10 -9.05 -9.71
N LYS A 59 11.56 -9.75 -8.67
CA LYS A 59 11.08 -9.62 -7.28
C LYS A 59 12.04 -8.72 -6.49
N LYS A 60 11.53 -7.65 -5.86
CA LYS A 60 12.31 -6.83 -4.91
C LYS A 60 11.47 -6.54 -3.68
N ARG A 61 11.97 -6.96 -2.52
CA ARG A 61 11.41 -6.63 -1.21
C ARG A 61 11.82 -5.20 -0.85
N SER A 62 10.86 -4.34 -0.57
CA SER A 62 11.07 -2.95 -0.14
C SER A 62 10.33 -2.65 1.16
#